data_AF-A0A671KH83-F1
#
_entry.id   AF-A0A671KH83-F1
#
_cell.length_a   1.000
_cell.length_b   1.000
_cell.length_c   1.000
_cell.angle_alpha   90.00
_cell.angle_beta   90.00
_cell.angle_gamma   90.00
#
_symmetry.space_group_name_H-M   'P 1'
#
loop_
_entity.id
_entity.type
_entity.pdbx_description
1 polymer ?
#
loop_
_entity_poly.entity_id
_entity_poly.type
_entity_poly.pdbx_seq_one_letter_code
_entity_poly.pdbx_strand_id
1 'polypeptide(L)'
;MAVSATPPVLSPTSTPGGASSLFRPDSLYSSPAESPTNGNGPGGVHNNECKMVEVHGVKVASFTVDGQELICLPQVFDLFLKHLVGGLHTVYTKLKRLDICPVVCTVEQVRILRGLGAIQPGVNRCKLITRKDFEALYNDCTNARQRLLGYRANMVILMIQIN
;
A
#
# COMPACT_ATOMS: atom_id res chain seq x y z
N MET A 1 -42.37 -17.54 48.54
CA MET A 1 -42.51 -18.37 47.32
C MET A 1 -41.19 -18.32 46.58
N ALA A 2 -40.54 -19.48 46.42
CA ALA A 2 -39.31 -19.72 45.65
C ALA A 2 -39.56 -19.46 44.14
N VAL A 3 -38.58 -19.20 43.27
CA VAL A 3 -37.53 -20.12 42.77
C VAL A 3 -36.39 -19.29 42.15
N SER A 4 -35.15 -19.42 42.62
CA SER A 4 -34.10 -20.38 42.21
C SER A 4 -33.49 -20.13 40.83
N ALA A 5 -32.30 -19.53 40.84
CA ALA A 5 -31.31 -19.57 39.76
C ALA A 5 -30.06 -20.28 40.30
N THR A 6 -29.66 -21.38 39.68
CA THR A 6 -28.34 -21.99 39.88
C THR A 6 -27.83 -22.61 38.57
N PRO A 7 -26.51 -22.50 38.28
CA PRO A 7 -25.86 -23.04 37.09
C PRO A 7 -25.31 -24.46 37.35
N PRO A 8 -24.74 -25.13 36.33
CA PRO A 8 -23.67 -26.07 36.58
C PRO A 8 -22.40 -25.82 35.75
N VAL A 9 -21.33 -26.42 36.26
CA VAL A 9 -19.89 -26.20 36.04
C VAL A 9 -19.23 -27.59 35.88
N LEU A 10 -18.19 -27.67 35.03
CA LEU A 10 -17.07 -28.66 34.91
C LEU A 10 -17.26 -30.05 34.22
N SER A 11 -16.58 -30.17 33.05
CA SER A 11 -15.48 -31.09 32.63
C SER A 11 -15.56 -32.64 32.82
N PRO A 12 -14.50 -33.43 32.50
CA PRO A 12 -14.05 -33.95 31.19
C PRO A 12 -14.05 -35.51 31.14
N THR A 13 -13.89 -36.17 29.98
CA THR A 13 -13.44 -37.60 29.90
C THR A 13 -12.91 -37.98 28.51
N SER A 14 -11.81 -38.72 28.52
CA SER A 14 -11.04 -39.30 27.41
C SER A 14 -11.30 -40.81 27.23
N THR A 15 -10.63 -41.39 26.22
CA THR A 15 -10.28 -42.83 25.99
C THR A 15 -11.32 -43.76 25.30
N PRO A 16 -10.94 -44.93 24.72
CA PRO A 16 -10.06 -45.16 23.54
C PRO A 16 -10.60 -46.22 22.53
N GLY A 17 -9.88 -46.43 21.42
CA GLY A 17 -9.72 -47.79 20.84
C GLY A 17 -10.57 -48.18 19.62
N GLY A 18 -9.88 -48.59 18.55
CA GLY A 18 -10.49 -49.22 17.38
C GLY A 18 -9.49 -49.40 16.24
N ALA A 19 -8.61 -50.40 16.35
CA ALA A 19 -7.58 -50.74 15.39
C ALA A 19 -8.10 -51.56 14.19
N SER A 20 -7.61 -51.26 12.99
CA SER A 20 -7.22 -52.22 11.93
C SER A 20 -6.55 -51.39 10.81
N SER A 21 -5.23 -51.47 10.59
CA SER A 21 -4.56 -52.51 9.77
C SER A 21 -5.01 -52.40 8.30
N LEU A 22 -4.19 -52.10 7.27
CA LEU A 22 -2.76 -52.27 7.07
C LEU A 22 -2.28 -51.48 5.81
N PHE A 23 -0.95 -51.31 5.73
CA PHE A 23 -0.09 -51.17 4.52
C PHE A 23 0.30 -49.77 3.95
N ARG A 24 1.61 -49.51 4.10
CA ARG A 24 2.53 -48.53 3.43
C ARG A 24 2.79 -48.95 1.95
N PRO A 25 3.65 -48.30 1.10
CA PRO A 25 4.59 -47.20 1.35
C PRO A 25 4.70 -46.09 0.28
N ASP A 26 5.38 -45.02 0.71
CA ASP A 26 6.28 -44.11 0.00
C ASP A 26 6.81 -44.63 -1.37
N SER A 27 6.65 -43.82 -2.42
CA SER A 27 7.33 -44.01 -3.71
C SER A 27 8.13 -42.76 -4.04
N LEU A 28 9.40 -42.81 -3.62
CA LEU A 28 10.48 -41.98 -4.12
C LEU A 28 10.68 -42.24 -5.61
N TYR A 29 10.36 -41.27 -6.45
CA TYR A 29 10.99 -41.12 -7.76
C TYR A 29 11.38 -39.65 -7.95
N SER A 30 12.68 -39.40 -7.91
CA SER A 30 13.30 -38.12 -8.24
C SER A 30 13.39 -37.93 -9.76
N SER A 31 13.16 -36.70 -10.22
CA SER A 31 13.94 -35.91 -11.21
C SER A 31 13.04 -35.10 -12.16
N PRO A 32 13.54 -34.05 -12.84
CA PRO A 32 14.08 -32.81 -12.29
C PRO A 32 13.37 -31.57 -12.89
N ALA A 33 13.48 -30.43 -12.20
CA ALA A 33 13.41 -29.06 -12.73
C ALA A 33 12.47 -28.77 -13.93
N GLU A 34 11.24 -28.39 -13.63
CA GLU A 34 10.47 -27.51 -14.52
C GLU A 34 10.35 -26.15 -13.85
N SER A 35 11.32 -25.29 -14.17
CA SER A 35 11.25 -23.84 -13.98
C SER A 35 9.84 -23.36 -14.36
N PRO A 36 9.22 -22.41 -13.63
CA PRO A 36 8.09 -21.69 -14.21
C PRO A 36 8.64 -20.94 -15.41
N THR A 37 8.44 -21.50 -16.60
CA THR A 37 8.68 -20.83 -17.88
C THR A 37 7.96 -19.50 -17.80
N ASN A 38 8.76 -18.44 -17.78
CA ASN A 38 8.33 -17.07 -17.98
C ASN A 38 7.51 -17.07 -19.26
N GLY A 39 6.18 -17.10 -19.10
CA GLY A 39 5.22 -17.17 -20.19
C GLY A 39 5.20 -15.85 -20.95
N ASN A 40 6.24 -15.60 -21.73
CA ASN A 40 6.23 -14.63 -22.82
C ASN A 40 5.39 -15.23 -23.95
N GLY A 41 4.07 -15.25 -23.74
CA GLY A 41 3.12 -15.35 -24.84
C GLY A 41 3.19 -14.07 -25.68
N PRO A 42 3.28 -14.15 -27.02
CA PRO A 42 3.22 -12.98 -27.86
C PRO A 42 1.76 -12.54 -27.98
N GLY A 43 1.33 -11.53 -27.21
CA GLY A 43 -0.02 -10.98 -27.40
C GLY A 43 -0.68 -10.23 -26.23
N GLY A 44 0.04 -9.81 -25.19
CA GLY A 44 -0.54 -9.04 -24.09
C GLY A 44 0.22 -7.76 -23.82
N VAL A 45 -0.43 -6.62 -23.97
CA VAL A 45 0.11 -5.28 -23.69
C VAL A 45 0.84 -5.27 -22.34
N HIS A 46 2.15 -4.93 -22.34
CA HIS A 46 3.04 -4.88 -21.16
C HIS A 46 2.68 -3.77 -20.13
N ASN A 47 1.41 -3.55 -19.81
CA ASN A 47 0.96 -2.54 -18.84
C ASN A 47 1.10 -2.97 -17.37
N ASN A 48 1.55 -4.21 -17.11
CA ASN A 48 1.62 -4.80 -15.77
C ASN A 48 3.04 -5.07 -15.27
N GLU A 49 4.07 -4.67 -16.03
CA GLU A 49 5.45 -4.77 -15.54
C GLU A 49 5.74 -3.64 -14.55
N CYS A 50 5.93 -4.00 -13.28
CA CYS A 50 6.31 -3.05 -12.24
C CYS A 50 7.83 -2.89 -12.21
N LYS A 51 8.30 -1.64 -12.13
CA LYS A 51 9.73 -1.29 -12.03
C LYS A 51 9.99 -0.46 -10.79
N MET A 52 11.25 -0.44 -10.35
CA MET A 52 11.70 0.43 -9.26
C MET A 52 12.44 1.62 -9.85
N VAL A 53 11.96 2.82 -9.55
CA VAL A 53 12.53 4.08 -10.04
C VAL A 53 12.93 4.96 -8.88
N GLU A 54 13.90 5.84 -9.08
CA GLU A 54 14.39 6.73 -8.04
C GLU A 54 13.64 8.06 -8.06
N VAL A 55 13.09 8.45 -6.91
CA VAL A 55 12.44 9.74 -6.66
C VAL A 55 13.05 10.32 -5.39
N HIS A 56 13.68 11.50 -5.51
CA HIS A 56 14.37 12.18 -4.39
C HIS A 56 15.32 11.28 -3.59
N GLY A 57 16.07 10.40 -4.27
CA GLY A 57 17.02 9.49 -3.61
C GLY A 57 16.43 8.18 -3.06
N VAL A 58 15.11 7.96 -3.21
CA VAL A 58 14.42 6.77 -2.69
C VAL A 58 13.80 5.98 -3.84
N LYS A 59 13.92 4.64 -3.76
CA LYS A 59 13.30 3.74 -4.75
C LYS A 59 11.80 3.60 -4.51
N VAL A 60 11.00 3.87 -5.54
CA VAL A 60 9.54 3.76 -5.54
C VAL A 60 9.08 2.88 -6.70
N ALA A 61 7.95 2.21 -6.50
CA ALA A 61 7.36 1.36 -7.52
C ALA A 61 6.67 2.20 -8.60
N SER A 62 6.89 1.82 -9.86
CA SER A 62 6.30 2.45 -11.04
C SER A 62 5.72 1.43 -12.00
N PHE A 63 4.74 1.89 -12.79
CA PHE A 63 4.23 1.19 -13.96
C PHE A 63 4.37 2.09 -15.18
N THR A 64 4.50 1.48 -16.35
CA THR A 64 4.33 2.17 -17.62
C THR A 64 2.90 1.96 -18.11
N VAL A 65 2.13 3.02 -18.24
CA VAL A 65 0.76 3.01 -18.77
C VAL A 65 0.72 3.98 -19.95
N ASP A 66 0.28 3.51 -21.11
CA ASP A 66 0.21 4.31 -22.34
C ASP A 66 1.55 4.98 -22.73
N GLY A 67 2.65 4.28 -22.48
CA GLY A 67 4.01 4.79 -22.75
C GLY A 67 4.52 5.82 -21.74
N GLN A 68 3.75 6.12 -20.70
CA GLN A 68 4.12 7.07 -19.66
C GLN A 68 4.44 6.36 -18.36
N GLU A 69 5.51 6.79 -17.70
CA GLU A 69 5.92 6.24 -16.40
C GLU A 69 5.15 6.93 -15.27
N LEU A 70 4.43 6.12 -14.49
CA LEU A 70 3.68 6.58 -13.33
C LEU A 70 4.13 5.86 -12.06
N ILE A 71 4.24 6.61 -10.98
CA ILE A 71 4.65 6.13 -9.65
C ILE A 71 3.44 5.95 -8.74
N CYS A 72 3.56 5.03 -7.78
CA CYS A 72 2.53 4.74 -6.79
C CYS A 72 2.28 5.94 -5.85
N LEU A 73 1.10 6.58 -5.96
CA LEU A 73 0.76 7.77 -5.16
C LEU A 73 0.70 7.51 -3.65
N PRO A 74 0.06 6.43 -3.14
CA PRO A 74 0.09 6.10 -1.72
C PRO A 74 1.52 5.91 -1.17
N GLN A 75 2.41 5.30 -1.97
CA GLN A 75 3.79 5.06 -1.56
C GLN A 75 4.56 6.37 -1.41
N VAL A 76 4.52 7.25 -2.41
CA VAL A 76 5.20 8.56 -2.32
C VAL A 76 4.57 9.47 -1.27
N PHE A 77 3.29 9.30 -0.97
CA PHE A 77 2.67 9.97 0.17
C PHE A 77 3.32 9.54 1.49
N ASP A 78 3.43 8.24 1.75
CA ASP A 78 4.00 7.72 2.99
C ASP A 78 5.50 8.05 3.15
N LEU A 79 6.22 8.18 2.04
CA LEU A 79 7.63 8.52 2.03
C LEU A 79 7.88 10.02 2.20
N PHE A 80 7.17 10.87 1.45
CA PHE A 80 7.55 12.28 1.31
C PHE A 80 6.51 13.27 1.87
N LEU A 81 5.22 12.90 1.88
CA LEU A 81 4.14 13.86 2.14
C LEU A 81 3.46 13.67 3.50
N LYS A 82 3.57 12.50 4.16
CA LYS A 82 2.83 12.19 5.39
C LYS A 82 3.02 13.18 6.54
N HIS A 83 4.16 13.88 6.57
CA HIS A 83 4.46 14.91 7.57
C HIS A 83 4.16 16.33 7.12
N LEU A 84 3.83 16.52 5.83
CA LEU A 84 3.49 17.81 5.23
C LEU A 84 1.98 18.03 5.18
N VAL A 85 1.20 16.94 5.04
CA VAL A 85 -0.26 16.98 4.94
C VAL A 85 -0.89 15.97 5.90
N GLY A 86 -2.09 16.30 6.41
CA GLY A 86 -2.80 15.48 7.41
C GLY A 86 -3.41 14.17 6.90
N GLY A 87 -3.02 13.69 5.72
CA GLY A 87 -3.50 12.42 5.17
C GLY A 87 -3.68 12.40 3.65
N LEU A 88 -3.84 11.19 3.10
CA LEU A 88 -4.01 10.95 1.66
C LEU A 88 -5.29 11.60 1.10
N HIS A 89 -6.34 11.78 1.92
CA HIS A 89 -7.54 12.49 1.51
C HIS A 89 -7.26 13.95 1.10
N THR A 90 -6.41 14.64 1.86
CA THR A 90 -5.98 16.01 1.57
C THR A 90 -5.16 16.06 0.28
N VAL A 91 -4.34 15.04 0.01
CA VAL A 91 -3.60 14.91 -1.26
C VAL A 91 -4.56 14.86 -2.44
N TYR A 92 -5.63 14.04 -2.38
CA TYR A 92 -6.61 13.99 -3.46
C TYR A 92 -7.33 15.32 -3.68
N THR A 93 -7.63 16.08 -2.62
CA THR A 93 -8.21 17.42 -2.74
C THR A 93 -7.24 18.40 -3.40
N LYS A 94 -5.95 18.34 -3.05
CA LYS A 94 -4.91 19.17 -3.68
C LYS A 94 -4.74 18.86 -5.16
N LEU A 95 -4.70 17.58 -5.53
CA LEU A 95 -4.63 17.15 -6.92
C LEU A 95 -5.76 17.76 -7.77
N LYS A 96 -7.00 17.78 -7.24
CA LYS A 96 -8.13 18.45 -7.91
C LYS A 96 -7.92 19.95 -8.12
N ARG A 97 -7.27 20.65 -7.19
CA ARG A 97 -7.02 22.11 -7.30
C ARG A 97 -5.88 22.44 -8.26
N LEU A 98 -4.99 21.48 -8.50
CA LEU A 98 -3.88 21.57 -9.44
C LEU A 98 -4.24 21.02 -10.84
N ASP A 99 -5.50 20.63 -11.04
CA ASP A 99 -5.99 19.99 -12.27
C ASP A 99 -5.21 18.73 -12.68
N ILE A 100 -4.75 17.96 -11.68
CA ILE A 100 -4.04 16.68 -11.89
C ILE A 100 -5.00 15.51 -11.70
N CYS A 101 -5.12 14.68 -12.73
CA CYS A 101 -5.96 13.47 -12.74
C CYS A 101 -5.11 12.20 -12.61
N PRO A 102 -4.96 11.62 -11.40
CA PRO A 102 -4.20 10.39 -11.24
C PRO A 102 -4.96 9.17 -11.80
N VAL A 103 -4.21 8.20 -12.32
CA VAL A 103 -4.74 6.95 -12.90
C VAL A 103 -5.12 5.98 -11.78
N VAL A 104 -6.29 5.34 -11.86
CA VAL A 104 -6.70 4.33 -10.88
C VAL A 104 -6.02 3.00 -11.20
N CYS A 105 -5.38 2.39 -10.20
CA CYS A 105 -4.73 1.09 -10.41
C CYS A 105 -5.75 -0.02 -10.67
N THR A 106 -5.38 -0.98 -11.51
CA THR A 106 -6.12 -2.24 -11.66
C THR A 106 -5.94 -3.13 -10.42
N VAL A 107 -6.84 -4.09 -10.20
CA VAL A 107 -6.74 -5.05 -9.09
C VAL A 107 -5.38 -5.78 -9.10
N GLU A 108 -4.88 -6.09 -10.29
CA GLU A 108 -3.61 -6.79 -10.47
C GLU A 108 -2.42 -5.91 -10.10
N GLN A 109 -2.40 -4.65 -10.56
CA GLN A 109 -1.37 -3.69 -10.13
C GLN A 109 -1.35 -3.52 -8.60
N VAL A 110 -2.51 -3.48 -7.95
CA VAL A 110 -2.57 -3.40 -6.47
C VAL A 110 -1.99 -4.66 -5.82
N ARG A 111 -2.23 -5.85 -6.38
CA ARG A 111 -1.60 -7.11 -5.89
C ARG A 111 -0.09 -7.07 -6.02
N ILE A 112 0.43 -6.66 -7.18
CA ILE A 112 1.87 -6.54 -7.43
C ILE A 112 2.52 -5.57 -6.43
N LEU A 113 1.93 -4.37 -6.25
CA LEU A 113 2.44 -3.38 -5.29
C LEU A 113 2.47 -3.90 -3.84
N ARG A 114 1.48 -4.69 -3.44
CA ARG A 114 1.48 -5.34 -2.11
C ARG A 114 2.57 -6.40 -2.01
N GLY A 115 2.74 -7.22 -3.04
CA GLY A 115 3.79 -8.25 -3.09
C GLY A 115 5.20 -7.68 -2.99
N LEU A 116 5.41 -6.46 -3.50
CA LEU A 116 6.67 -5.72 -3.40
C LEU A 116 6.84 -4.94 -2.09
N GLY A 117 5.82 -4.92 -1.21
CA GLY A 117 5.83 -4.11 0.01
C GLY A 117 5.77 -2.60 -0.23
N ALA A 118 5.46 -2.16 -1.46
CA ALA A 118 5.34 -0.74 -1.81
C ALA A 118 4.13 -0.07 -1.14
N ILE A 119 3.10 -0.86 -0.81
CA ILE A 119 1.90 -0.45 -0.07
C ILE A 119 1.56 -1.49 0.98
N GLN A 120 0.86 -1.07 2.04
CA GLN A 120 0.46 -1.99 3.11
C GLN A 120 -0.57 -3.04 2.61
N PRO A 121 -0.59 -4.26 3.19
CA PRO A 121 -1.49 -5.33 2.77
C PRO A 121 -2.99 -4.97 2.81
N GLY A 122 -3.41 -4.09 3.74
CA GLY A 122 -4.79 -3.62 3.85
C GLY A 122 -5.23 -2.59 2.80
N VAL A 123 -4.31 -2.09 1.98
CA VAL A 123 -4.63 -1.08 0.96
C VAL A 123 -5.23 -1.75 -0.26
N ASN A 124 -6.49 -1.39 -0.56
CA ASN A 124 -7.23 -1.87 -1.73
C ASN A 124 -7.50 -0.79 -2.79
N ARG A 125 -7.20 0.47 -2.47
CA ARG A 125 -7.38 1.61 -3.38
C ARG A 125 -6.04 2.27 -3.61
N CYS A 126 -5.52 2.15 -4.83
CA CYS A 126 -4.27 2.77 -5.24
C CYS A 126 -4.50 3.61 -6.49
N LYS A 127 -3.73 4.69 -6.61
CA LYS A 127 -3.67 5.50 -7.81
C LYS A 127 -2.21 5.74 -8.20
N LEU A 128 -1.97 5.92 -9.49
CA LEU A 128 -0.68 6.25 -10.07
C LEU A 128 -0.66 7.73 -10.50
N ILE A 129 0.51 8.35 -10.40
CA ILE A 129 0.74 9.74 -10.78
C ILE A 129 2.04 9.84 -11.57
N THR A 130 2.14 10.77 -12.52
CA THR A 130 3.40 10.97 -13.25
C THR A 130 4.44 11.63 -12.34
N ARG A 131 5.73 11.46 -12.64
CA ARG A 131 6.80 12.14 -11.88
C ARG A 131 6.65 13.66 -11.88
N LYS A 132 6.32 14.24 -13.04
CA LYS A 132 6.12 15.69 -13.20
C LYS A 132 5.00 16.20 -12.29
N ASP A 133 3.87 15.49 -12.25
CA ASP A 133 2.72 15.88 -11.43
C ASP A 133 3.00 15.69 -9.93
N PHE A 134 3.78 14.68 -9.57
CA PHE A 134 4.25 14.50 -8.19
C PHE A 134 5.12 15.67 -7.74
N GLU A 135 6.04 16.16 -8.57
CA GLU A 135 6.85 17.35 -8.25
C GLU A 135 5.98 18.60 -8.04
N ALA A 136 4.97 18.81 -8.89
CA ALA A 136 4.03 19.91 -8.73
C ALA A 136 3.26 19.82 -7.39
N LEU A 137 2.77 18.63 -7.05
CA LEU A 137 2.11 18.36 -5.76
C LEU A 137 3.05 18.57 -4.57
N TYR A 138 4.28 18.08 -4.67
CA TYR A 138 5.30 18.21 -3.62
C TYR A 138 5.61 19.68 -3.35
N ASN A 139 5.84 20.46 -4.41
CA ASN A 139 6.07 21.90 -4.33
C ASN A 139 4.88 22.67 -3.75
N ASP A 140 3.64 22.32 -4.11
CA ASP A 140 2.45 22.92 -3.48
C ASP A 140 2.41 22.65 -1.97
N CYS A 141 2.73 21.43 -1.55
CA CYS A 141 2.73 21.05 -0.13
C CYS A 141 3.85 21.75 0.66
N THR A 142 5.06 21.86 0.10
CA THR A 142 6.19 22.52 0.76
C THR A 142 6.04 24.03 0.80
N ASN A 143 5.60 24.67 -0.30
CA ASN A 143 5.36 26.11 -0.36
C ASN A 143 4.19 26.54 0.54
N ALA A 144 3.12 25.74 0.63
CA ALA A 144 2.03 26.00 1.57
C ALA A 144 2.51 25.97 3.02
N ARG A 145 3.39 25.02 3.38
CA ARG A 145 3.98 24.94 4.72
C ARG A 145 4.86 26.15 5.03
N GLN A 146 5.67 26.63 4.08
CA GLN A 146 6.48 27.84 4.26
C GLN A 146 5.60 29.07 4.50
N ARG A 147 4.50 29.24 3.75
CA ARG A 147 3.54 30.33 4.01
C ARG A 147 2.93 30.21 5.41
N LEU A 148 2.51 29.02 5.82
CA LEU A 148 1.87 28.81 7.11
C LEU A 148 2.87 29.01 8.28
N LEU A 149 4.13 28.63 8.12
CA LEU A 149 5.20 28.96 9.07
C LEU A 149 5.53 30.46 9.06
N GLY A 150 5.47 31.13 7.91
CA GLY A 150 5.60 32.58 7.81
C GLY A 150 4.47 33.32 8.54
N TYR A 151 3.22 32.85 8.42
CA TYR A 151 2.08 33.38 9.17
C TYR A 151 2.21 33.10 10.68
N ARG A 152 2.69 31.91 11.07
CA ARG A 152 2.93 31.58 12.48
C ARG A 152 4.11 32.35 13.08
N ALA A 153 5.19 32.56 12.32
CA ALA A 153 6.32 33.38 12.74
C ALA A 153 5.90 34.85 12.86
N ASN A 154 5.14 35.38 11.89
CA ASN A 154 4.56 36.73 12.01
C ASN A 154 3.60 36.83 13.19
N MET A 155 2.77 35.82 13.45
CA MET A 155 1.88 35.81 14.62
C MET A 155 2.66 35.76 15.94
N VAL A 156 3.74 34.97 16.03
CA VAL A 156 4.60 34.91 17.23
C VAL A 156 5.40 36.22 17.40
N ILE A 157 5.92 36.81 16.33
CA ILE A 157 6.58 38.13 16.37
C ILE A 157 5.59 39.21 16.79
N LEU A 158 4.35 39.19 16.27
CA LEU A 158 3.29 40.12 16.68
C LEU A 158 2.90 39.93 18.15
N MET A 159 2.88 38.69 18.66
CA MET A 159 2.63 38.43 20.09
C MET A 159 3.79 38.86 20.99
N ILE A 160 5.04 38.83 20.52
CA ILE A 160 6.21 39.34 21.26
C ILE A 160 6.25 40.88 21.25
N GLN A 161 5.75 41.54 20.20
CA GLN A 161 5.69 43.01 20.09
C GLN A 161 4.54 43.65 20.89
N ILE A 162 3.64 42.87 21.48
CA ILE A 162 2.52 43.33 22.31
C ILE A 162 2.79 43.14 23.82
N ASN A 163 3.97 42.63 24.20
CA ASN A 163 4.47 42.58 25.58
C ASN A 163 5.62 43.58 25.75
#